data_AF-A0A482ZHX3-F1
#
_entry.id   AF-A0A482ZHX3-F1
#
_cell.length_a   1.000
_cell.length_b   1.000
_cell.length_c   1.000
_cell.angle_alpha   90.00
_cell.angle_beta   90.00
_cell.angle_gamma   90.00
#
_symmetry.space_group_name_H-M   'P 1'
#
loop_
_entity.id
_entity.type
_entity.pdbx_description
1 polymer ?
#
loop_
_entity_poly.entity_id
_entity_poly.type
_entity_poly.pdbx_seq_one_letter_code
_entity_poly.pdbx_strand_id
1 'polypeptide(L)'
;MYLYLPSVELSIQRVAERVKHGGHNIKTADIERRYSRSIGNLMNEYIDIVDNLTCLDNQNDSDIIFSKSNNEIIVYNQISYDDILRYKNAG
;
A
#
# COMPACT_ATOMS: atom_id res chain seq x y z
N MET A 1 -4.29 -3.35 -9.54
CA MET A 1 -4.53 -3.74 -8.13
C MET A 1 -3.33 -3.32 -7.29
N TYR A 2 -3.55 -2.84 -6.07
CA TYR A 2 -2.54 -2.46 -5.09
C TYR A 2 -2.80 -3.20 -3.78
N LEU A 3 -1.74 -3.61 -3.08
CA LEU A 3 -1.82 -4.32 -1.80
C LEU A 3 -1.26 -3.42 -0.71
N TYR A 4 -2.13 -2.91 0.16
CA TYR A 4 -1.77 -2.01 1.25
C TYR A 4 -1.48 -2.78 2.53
N LEU A 5 -0.48 -2.33 3.30
CA LEU A 5 -0.31 -2.74 4.69
C LEU A 5 -0.48 -1.50 5.56
N PRO A 6 -0.98 -1.62 6.79
CA PRO A 6 -1.18 -0.46 7.66
C PRO A 6 0.11 0.16 8.19
N SER A 7 1.24 -0.56 8.17
CA SER A 7 2.51 -0.04 8.67
C SER A 7 3.75 -0.60 7.98
N VAL A 8 4.82 0.19 8.02
CA VAL A 8 6.14 -0.19 7.52
C VAL A 8 6.74 -1.32 8.37
N GLU A 9 6.47 -1.32 9.68
CA GLU A 9 6.91 -2.37 10.61
C GLU A 9 6.37 -3.73 10.18
N LEU A 10 5.12 -3.80 9.72
CA LEU A 10 4.54 -5.05 9.22
C LEU A 10 5.23 -5.51 7.93
N SER A 11 5.62 -4.57 7.06
CA SER A 11 6.42 -4.89 5.87
C SER A 11 7.80 -5.46 6.25
N ILE A 12 8.47 -4.86 7.24
CA ILE A 12 9.75 -5.32 7.78
C ILE A 12 9.61 -6.72 8.39
N GLN A 13 8.57 -6.95 9.20
CA GLN A 13 8.29 -8.25 9.81
C GLN A 13 8.09 -9.34 8.74
N ARG A 14 7.33 -9.05 7.68
CA ARG A 14 7.12 -9.99 6.57
C ARG A 14 8.40 -10.33 5.83
N VAL A 15 9.27 -9.33 5.60
CA VAL A 15 10.59 -9.58 5.00
C VAL A 15 11.43 -10.45 5.92
N ALA A 16 11.45 -10.17 7.22
CA ALA A 16 12.19 -10.96 8.20
C ALA A 16 11.71 -12.42 8.25
N GLU A 17 10.39 -12.64 8.28
CA GLU A 17 9.82 -14.00 8.22
C GLU A 17 10.20 -14.72 6.93
N ARG A 18 10.13 -14.04 5.78
CA ARG A 18 10.56 -14.63 4.51
C ARG A 18 12.04 -15.02 4.53
N VAL A 19 12.91 -14.19 5.14
CA VAL A 19 14.34 -14.48 5.27
C VAL A 19 14.57 -15.71 6.16
N LYS A 20 13.83 -15.85 7.27
CA LYS A 20 13.87 -17.06 8.12
C LYS A 20 13.52 -18.33 7.32
N HIS A 21 12.63 -18.23 6.33
CA HIS A 21 12.26 -19.32 5.44
C HIS A 21 13.15 -19.45 4.19
N GLY A 22 14.34 -18.82 4.19
CA GLY A 22 15.34 -18.97 3.13
C GLY A 22 15.28 -17.93 1.99
N GLY A 23 14.46 -16.89 2.11
CA GLY A 23 14.40 -15.81 1.13
C GLY A 23 15.55 -14.78 1.22
N HIS A 24 15.66 -13.91 0.21
CA HIS A 24 16.66 -12.85 0.19
C HIS A 24 16.35 -11.72 1.18
N ASN A 25 17.38 -11.23 1.88
CA ASN A 25 17.26 -10.10 2.81
C ASN A 25 17.18 -8.76 2.07
N ILE A 26 16.34 -7.85 2.56
CA ILE A 26 16.27 -6.46 2.09
C ILE A 26 16.59 -5.57 3.29
N LYS A 27 17.44 -4.57 3.11
CA LYS A 27 17.79 -3.64 4.20
C LYS A 27 16.55 -2.88 4.66
N THR A 28 16.39 -2.70 5.97
CA THR A 28 15.28 -1.96 6.56
C THR A 28 15.08 -0.58 5.93
N ALA A 29 16.16 0.19 5.75
CA ALA A 29 16.10 1.50 5.11
C ALA A 29 15.58 1.48 3.65
N ASP A 30 15.81 0.37 2.93
CA ASP A 30 15.25 0.20 1.59
C ASP A 30 13.75 -0.14 1.65
N ILE A 31 13.32 -0.90 2.65
CA ILE A 31 11.90 -1.21 2.89
C ILE A 31 11.15 0.08 3.25
N GLU A 32 11.66 0.86 4.19
CA GLU A 32 11.08 2.13 4.63
C GLU A 32 10.94 3.12 3.47
N ARG A 33 12.02 3.33 2.70
CA ARG A 33 11.99 4.22 1.54
C ARG A 33 11.00 3.75 0.48
N ARG A 34 10.91 2.44 0.22
CA ARG A 34 9.98 1.90 -0.78
C ARG A 34 8.53 1.96 -0.32
N TYR A 35 8.28 1.75 0.96
CA TYR A 35 6.94 1.72 1.52
C TYR A 35 6.24 3.08 1.39
N SER A 36 6.89 4.15 1.85
CA SER A 36 6.32 5.50 1.73
C SER A 36 6.16 5.93 0.27
N ARG A 37 7.19 5.66 -0.55
CA ARG A 37 7.18 6.01 -1.97
C ARG A 37 6.12 5.25 -2.77
N SER A 38 5.86 3.97 -2.47
CA SER A 38 4.85 3.22 -3.23
C SER A 38 3.45 3.77 -2.99
N ILE A 39 3.11 4.15 -1.75
CA ILE A 39 1.81 4.73 -1.41
C ILE A 39 1.73 6.16 -1.97
N GLY A 40 2.79 6.96 -1.83
CA GLY A 40 2.85 8.32 -2.39
C GLY A 40 2.66 8.31 -3.91
N ASN A 41 3.42 7.49 -4.64
CA ASN A 41 3.27 7.36 -6.09
C ASN A 41 1.86 6.88 -6.49
N LEU A 42 1.28 5.94 -5.74
CA LEU A 42 -0.09 5.49 -5.98
C LEU A 42 -1.06 6.67 -5.92
N MET A 43 -1.01 7.47 -4.86
CA MET A 43 -1.99 8.52 -4.58
C MET A 43 -1.75 9.85 -5.30
N ASN A 44 -0.52 10.09 -5.77
CA ASN A 44 -0.13 11.35 -6.41
C ASN A 44 0.01 11.26 -7.94
N GLU A 45 0.33 10.09 -8.47
CA GLU A 45 0.59 9.92 -9.90
C GLU A 45 -0.34 8.86 -10.50
N TYR A 46 -0.32 7.66 -9.93
CA TYR A 46 -0.90 6.51 -10.63
C TYR A 46 -2.43 6.51 -10.59
N ILE A 47 -3.03 6.98 -9.49
CA ILE A 47 -4.48 7.01 -9.35
C ILE A 47 -5.15 7.83 -10.45
N ASP A 48 -4.53 8.90 -10.92
CA ASP A 48 -5.09 9.77 -11.96
C ASP A 48 -4.90 9.21 -13.38
N ILE A 49 -3.89 8.37 -13.59
CA ILE A 49 -3.52 7.83 -14.92
C ILE A 49 -4.27 6.53 -15.24
N VAL A 50 -4.59 5.72 -14.23
CA VAL A 50 -5.20 4.40 -14.44
C VAL A 50 -6.73 4.49 -14.51
N ASP A 51 -7.34 3.82 -15.48
CA ASP A 51 -8.81 3.77 -15.57
C ASP A 51 -9.43 2.97 -14.43
N ASN A 52 -8.77 1.88 -14.01
CA ASN A 52 -9.28 0.96 -13.00
C ASN A 52 -8.21 0.66 -11.94
N LEU A 53 -8.57 0.79 -10.67
CA LEU A 53 -7.73 0.46 -9.53
C LEU A 53 -8.56 -0.23 -8.45
N THR A 54 -7.97 -1.21 -7.80
CA THR A 54 -8.50 -1.82 -6.58
C THR A 54 -7.37 -1.87 -5.57
N CYS A 55 -7.58 -1.26 -4.42
CA CYS A 55 -6.66 -1.33 -3.29
C CYS A 55 -7.23 -2.32 -2.27
N LEU A 56 -6.43 -3.32 -1.90
CA LEU A 56 -6.82 -4.37 -0.95
C LEU A 56 -6.01 -4.24 0.34
N ASP A 57 -6.64 -4.58 1.46
CA ASP A 57 -5.95 -4.79 2.72
C ASP A 57 -5.16 -6.09 2.69
N ASN A 58 -3.84 -5.98 2.71
CA ASN A 58 -2.96 -7.12 2.70
C ASN A 58 -2.69 -7.66 4.12
N GLN A 59 -3.39 -7.20 5.15
CA GLN A 59 -3.31 -7.75 6.51
C GLN A 59 -4.26 -8.94 6.71
N ASN A 60 -5.56 -8.77 6.39
CA ASN A 60 -6.62 -9.74 6.68
C ASN A 60 -7.54 -9.93 5.46
N ASP A 61 -7.78 -11.19 5.06
CA ASP A 61 -8.76 -11.63 4.05
C ASP A 61 -8.77 -10.93 2.67
N SER A 62 -7.84 -10.01 2.41
CA SER A 62 -7.75 -9.24 1.16
C SER A 62 -9.00 -8.40 0.86
N ASP A 63 -9.63 -7.85 1.90
CA ASP A 63 -10.80 -6.98 1.76
C ASP A 63 -10.47 -5.73 0.93
N ILE A 64 -11.45 -5.26 0.15
CA ILE A 64 -11.29 -4.05 -0.66
C ILE A 64 -11.31 -2.84 0.28
N ILE A 65 -10.27 -2.00 0.20
CA ILE A 65 -10.23 -0.70 0.89
C ILE A 65 -10.94 0.36 0.06
N PHE A 66 -10.54 0.48 -1.21
CA PHE A 66 -11.18 1.35 -2.18
C PHE A 66 -11.02 0.81 -3.60
N SER A 67 -11.92 1.22 -4.49
CA SER A 67 -11.79 0.99 -5.93
C SER A 67 -11.94 2.31 -6.69
N LYS A 68 -11.29 2.38 -7.85
CA LYS A 68 -11.47 3.45 -8.84
C LYS A 68 -11.97 2.83 -10.13
N SER A 69 -12.95 3.46 -10.75
CA SER A 69 -13.39 3.19 -12.11
C SER A 69 -13.60 4.53 -12.83
N ASN A 70 -12.84 4.76 -13.90
CA ASN A 70 -12.71 6.06 -14.55
C ASN A 70 -12.38 7.15 -13.53
N ASN A 71 -13.25 8.14 -13.33
CA ASN A 71 -13.05 9.25 -12.40
C ASN A 71 -13.77 9.05 -11.05
N GLU A 72 -14.39 7.90 -10.83
CA GLU A 72 -15.14 7.61 -9.60
C GLU A 72 -14.31 6.74 -8.67
N ILE A 73 -14.25 7.13 -7.40
CA ILE A 73 -13.63 6.37 -6.32
C ILE A 73 -14.73 5.93 -5.35
N ILE A 74 -14.80 4.64 -5.08
CA ILE A 74 -15.68 4.04 -4.07
C ILE A 74 -14.81 3.58 -2.92
N VAL A 75 -15.09 4.07 -1.71
CA VAL A 75 -14.37 3.70 -0.48
C VAL A 75 -15.23 2.72 0.31
N TYR A 76 -14.65 1.57 0.66
CA TYR A 76 -15.30 0.50 1.42
C TYR A 76 -14.80 0.47 2.87
N ASN A 77 -13.53 0.84 3.11
CA ASN A 77 -12.96 0.99 4.44
C ASN A 77 -12.37 2.40 4.61
N GLN A 78 -13.15 3.28 5.24
CA GLN A 78 -12.79 4.69 5.42
C GLN A 78 -11.52 4.86 6.27
N ILE A 79 -11.35 4.06 7.32
CA ILE A 79 -10.21 4.17 8.23
C ILE A 79 -8.90 3.90 7.48
N SER A 80 -8.84 2.79 6.73
CA SER A 80 -7.65 2.44 5.95
C SER A 80 -7.41 3.44 4.81
N TYR A 81 -8.48 3.96 4.19
CA TYR A 81 -8.37 4.98 3.15
C TYR A 81 -7.81 6.30 3.68
N ASP A 82 -8.26 6.76 4.85
CA ASP A 82 -7.75 7.97 5.49
C ASP A 82 -6.27 7.83 5.88
N ASP A 83 -5.85 6.65 6.35
CA ASP A 83 -4.45 6.35 6.62
C ASP A 83 -3.60 6.40 5.35
N ILE A 84 -4.09 5.85 4.22
CA ILE A 84 -3.43 5.95 2.91
C ILE A 84 -3.29 7.42 2.48
N LEU A 85 -4.32 8.24 2.68
CA LEU A 85 -4.30 9.65 2.29
C LEU A 85 -3.24 10.48 3.01
N ARG A 86 -2.78 10.06 4.20
CA ARG A 86 -1.65 10.73 4.88
C ARG A 86 -0.37 10.73 4.06
N TYR A 87 -0.19 9.76 3.16
CA TYR A 87 0.97 9.67 2.27
C TYR A 87 0.84 10.53 1.01
N LYS A 88 -0.36 11.07 0.72
CA LYS A 88 -0.59 11.94 -0.44
C LYS A 88 0.23 13.24 -0.36
N ASN A 89 0.32 13.83 0.83
CA ASN A 89 0.95 15.14 1.04
C ASN A 89 2.37 15.05 1.65
N ALA A 90 2.97 13.85 1.70
CA ALA A 90 4.29 13.63 2.31
C ALA A 90 5.47 13.83 1.34
N GLY A 91 5.26 14.50 0.20
CA GLY A 91 6.25 14.78 -0.84
C GLY A 91 6.61 16.25 -0.93
#